data_AF-A0A1Z4NNE2-F1
#
_entry.id   AF-A0A1Z4NNE2-F1
#
_cell.length_a   1.000
_cell.length_b   1.000
_cell.length_c   1.000
_cell.angle_alpha   90.00
_cell.angle_beta   90.00
_cell.angle_gamma   90.00
#
_symmetry.space_group_name_H-M   'P 1'
#
loop_
_entity.id
_entity.type
_entity.pdbx_description
1 polymer ?
#
loop_
_entity_poly.entity_id
_entity_poly.type
_entity_poly.pdbx_seq_one_letter_code
_entity_poly.pdbx_strand_id
1 'polypeptide(L)'
;MSQSIIWVHGDCLSPQNPALVEYPDTPTIWVWDQNLLAEWKISFKRILFIYECLLELPVVIRRGDVVQELITFAQENNADKIVTVNSPSPRFEEICGQLEKSWELEVFEVEPFFDYDGFIDLKRFSRYWKVAEKYVFD
;
A
#
# COMPACT_ATOMS: atom_id res chain seq x y z
N MET A 1 -11.19 -17.79 -14.11
CA MET A 1 -11.15 -16.42 -13.55
C MET A 1 -10.02 -16.45 -12.55
N SER A 2 -8.97 -15.66 -12.75
CA SER A 2 -7.92 -15.48 -11.74
C SER A 2 -8.56 -14.97 -10.47
N GLN A 3 -8.17 -15.53 -9.33
CA GLN A 3 -8.65 -15.09 -8.02
C GLN A 3 -7.53 -14.23 -7.44
N SER A 4 -7.87 -13.02 -7.00
CA SER A 4 -6.90 -12.11 -6.40
C SER A 4 -7.07 -12.04 -4.88
N ILE A 5 -6.01 -11.58 -4.22
CA ILE A 5 -6.11 -10.95 -2.90
C ILE A 5 -5.63 -9.50 -3.01
N ILE A 6 -6.08 -8.64 -2.10
CA ILE A 6 -5.55 -7.28 -1.97
C ILE A 6 -4.65 -7.20 -0.74
N TRP A 7 -3.43 -6.69 -0.92
CA TRP A 7 -2.54 -6.31 0.17
C TRP A 7 -2.62 -4.81 0.42
N VAL A 8 -3.12 -4.41 1.60
CA VAL A 8 -3.11 -3.03 2.08
C VAL A 8 -1.90 -2.79 3.00
N HIS A 9 -1.18 -1.70 2.78
CA HIS A 9 -0.05 -1.24 3.59
C HIS A 9 -0.22 0.23 4.02
N GLY A 10 0.69 0.70 4.89
CA GLY A 10 0.52 1.95 5.63
C GLY A 10 0.57 3.23 4.81
N ASP A 11 1.04 3.19 3.56
CA ASP A 11 1.18 4.38 2.71
C ASP A 11 -0.11 4.70 1.93
N CYS A 12 -1.06 3.76 1.88
CA CYS A 12 -2.39 3.97 1.29
C CYS A 12 -3.50 3.34 2.16
N LEU A 13 -3.53 3.73 3.44
CA LEU A 13 -4.52 3.27 4.42
C LEU A 13 -5.79 4.14 4.36
N SER A 14 -6.62 3.92 3.34
CA SER A 14 -7.84 4.70 3.07
C SER A 14 -8.96 3.84 2.45
N PRO A 15 -10.25 4.13 2.71
CA PRO A 15 -11.35 3.50 1.98
C PRO A 15 -11.34 3.84 0.48
N GLN A 16 -10.66 4.91 0.07
CA GLN A 16 -10.44 5.29 -1.33
C GLN A 16 -9.17 4.66 -1.93
N ASN A 17 -8.58 3.66 -1.27
CA ASN A 17 -7.47 2.91 -1.83
C ASN A 17 -7.86 2.38 -3.23
N PRO A 18 -7.09 2.68 -4.30
CA PRO A 18 -7.46 2.33 -5.67
C PRO A 18 -7.75 0.83 -5.88
N ALA A 19 -7.00 -0.05 -5.22
CA ALA A 19 -7.23 -1.49 -5.30
C ALA A 19 -8.56 -1.90 -4.66
N LEU A 20 -8.94 -1.28 -3.53
CA LEU A 20 -10.24 -1.52 -2.89
C LEU A 20 -11.41 -1.00 -3.74
N VAL A 21 -11.21 0.10 -4.47
CA VAL A 21 -12.23 0.67 -5.35
C VAL A 21 -12.43 -0.20 -6.60
N GLU A 22 -11.35 -0.67 -7.22
CA GLU A 22 -11.42 -1.52 -8.42
C GLU A 22 -11.96 -2.92 -8.10
N TYR A 23 -11.60 -3.47 -6.93
CA TYR A 23 -11.89 -4.85 -6.55
C TYR A 23 -12.61 -4.97 -5.19
N PRO A 24 -13.82 -4.40 -5.03
CA PRO A 24 -14.48 -4.20 -3.73
C PRO A 24 -14.80 -5.49 -2.94
N ASP A 25 -15.03 -6.60 -3.62
CA ASP A 25 -15.40 -7.88 -3.00
C ASP A 25 -14.19 -8.84 -2.82
N THR A 26 -12.98 -8.35 -3.09
CA THR A 26 -11.78 -9.20 -3.06
C THR A 26 -11.25 -9.38 -1.64
N PRO A 27 -10.86 -10.60 -1.22
CA PRO A 27 -10.27 -10.83 0.08
C PRO A 27 -9.06 -9.91 0.30
N THR A 28 -9.12 -9.09 1.34
CA THR A 28 -8.10 -8.07 1.62
C THR A 28 -7.38 -8.39 2.92
N ILE A 29 -6.07 -8.20 2.93
CA ILE A 29 -5.20 -8.44 4.08
C ILE A 29 -4.35 -7.22 4.42
N TRP A 30 -4.25 -6.95 5.72
CA TRP A 30 -3.21 -6.14 6.32
C TRP A 30 -2.28 -7.04 7.13
N VAL A 31 -0.97 -6.82 7.02
CA VAL A 31 0.02 -7.51 7.84
C VAL A 31 0.82 -6.51 8.66
N TRP A 32 0.75 -6.64 9.99
CA TRP A 32 1.70 -6.00 10.88
C TRP A 32 3.08 -6.63 10.68
N ASP A 33 3.94 -5.95 9.91
CA ASP A 33 5.30 -6.41 9.63
C ASP A 33 6.12 -6.48 10.94
N GLN A 34 6.44 -7.70 11.33
CA GLN A 34 7.17 -7.99 12.57
C GLN A 34 8.58 -7.39 12.55
N ASN A 35 9.25 -7.36 11.39
CA ASN A 35 10.60 -6.82 11.25
C ASN A 35 10.58 -5.30 11.39
N LEU A 36 9.62 -4.65 10.71
CA LEU A 36 9.46 -3.20 10.78
C LEU A 36 9.08 -2.74 12.20
N LEU A 37 8.17 -3.46 12.87
CA LEU A 37 7.80 -3.16 14.26
C LEU A 37 9.00 -3.26 15.22
N ALA A 38 9.87 -4.25 15.03
CA ALA A 38 11.05 -4.44 15.85
C ALA A 38 12.11 -3.36 15.60
N GLU A 39 12.34 -2.99 14.35
CA GLU A 39 13.34 -2.00 13.96
C GLU A 39 12.92 -0.57 14.33
N TRP A 40 11.69 -0.18 14.00
CA TRP A 40 11.26 1.22 14.07
C TRP A 40 10.74 1.63 15.46
N LYS A 41 10.62 0.67 16.39
CA LYS A 41 10.15 0.89 17.77
C LYS A 41 8.90 1.77 17.82
N ILE A 42 7.93 1.44 16.97
CA ILE A 42 6.70 2.22 16.80
C ILE A 42 5.99 2.33 18.15
N SER A 43 5.68 3.57 18.56
CA SER A 43 5.01 3.81 19.84
C SER A 43 3.62 3.16 19.87
N PHE A 44 3.18 2.79 21.08
CA PHE A 44 1.84 2.24 21.27
C PHE A 44 0.72 3.16 20.73
N LYS A 45 0.86 4.49 20.87
CA LYS A 45 -0.11 5.46 20.34
C LYS A 45 -0.27 5.37 18.83
N ARG A 46 0.83 5.17 18.09
CA ARG A 46 0.80 5.02 16.63
C ARG A 46 0.22 3.66 16.21
N ILE A 47 0.50 2.60 16.97
CA ILE A 47 -0.13 1.28 16.74
C ILE A 47 -1.64 1.38 16.93
N LEU A 48 -2.10 2.01 18.04
CA LEU A 48 -3.52 2.18 18.32
C LEU A 48 -4.23 2.96 17.21
N PHE A 49 -3.65 4.09 16.79
CA PHE A 49 -4.19 4.90 15.70
C PHE A 49 -4.37 4.10 14.40
N ILE A 50 -3.32 3.38 13.96
CA ILE A 50 -3.40 2.55 12.75
C ILE A 50 -4.43 1.43 12.93
N TYR A 51 -4.50 0.80 14.11
CA TYR A 51 -5.48 -0.24 14.39
C TYR A 51 -6.92 0.28 14.27
N GLU A 52 -7.21 1.48 14.79
CA GLU A 52 -8.52 2.13 14.63
C GLU A 52 -8.85 2.36 13.16
N CYS A 53 -7.89 2.85 12.35
CA CYS A 53 -8.08 2.97 10.89
C CYS A 53 -8.38 1.62 10.21
N LEU A 54 -7.71 0.53 10.64
CA LEU A 54 -7.95 -0.80 10.07
C LEU A 54 -9.36 -1.32 10.35
N LEU A 55 -9.99 -0.94 11.46
CA LEU A 55 -11.37 -1.32 11.78
C LEU A 55 -12.40 -0.68 10.84
N GLU A 56 -12.03 0.40 10.15
CA GLU A 56 -12.87 1.06 9.14
C GLU A 56 -12.71 0.45 7.74
N LEU A 57 -11.77 -0.48 7.54
CA LEU A 57 -11.47 -1.09 6.25
C LEU A 57 -11.87 -2.58 6.23
N PRO A 58 -12.24 -3.14 5.06
CA PRO A 58 -12.66 -4.54 4.92
C PRO A 58 -11.46 -5.50 4.90
N VAL A 59 -10.58 -5.42 5.90
CA VAL A 59 -9.30 -6.16 5.92
C VAL A 59 -9.24 -7.24 6.99
N VAL A 60 -8.64 -8.37 6.63
CA VAL A 60 -8.16 -9.37 7.59
C VAL A 60 -6.84 -8.87 8.15
N ILE A 61 -6.76 -8.70 9.47
CA ILE A 61 -5.56 -8.20 10.15
C ILE A 61 -4.72 -9.39 10.61
N ARG A 62 -3.49 -9.50 10.10
CA ARG A 62 -2.48 -10.47 10.52
C ARG A 62 -1.22 -9.80 11.04
N ARG A 63 -0.30 -10.59 11.57
CA ARG A 63 1.00 -10.15 12.06
C ARG A 63 2.04 -11.23 11.81
N GLY A 64 3.16 -10.87 11.21
CA GLY A 64 4.21 -11.84 10.89
C GLY A 64 5.21 -11.29 9.88
N ASP A 65 5.86 -12.22 9.17
CA ASP A 65 6.60 -11.89 7.96
C ASP A 65 5.59 -11.62 6.82
N VAL A 66 5.69 -10.45 6.20
CA VAL A 66 4.69 -9.98 5.24
C VAL A 66 4.58 -10.92 4.05
N VAL A 67 5.70 -11.35 3.48
CA VAL A 67 5.71 -12.24 2.31
C VAL A 67 5.05 -13.58 2.66
N GLN A 68 5.40 -14.19 3.79
CA GLN A 68 4.81 -15.46 4.23
C GLN A 68 3.30 -15.35 4.48
N GLU A 69 2.85 -14.28 5.14
CA GLU A 69 1.43 -14.08 5.41
C GLU A 69 0.62 -13.81 4.14
N LEU A 70 1.15 -13.05 3.19
CA LEU A 70 0.51 -12.81 1.89
C LEU A 70 0.38 -14.10 1.09
N ILE A 71 1.42 -14.92 1.03
CA ILE A 71 1.40 -16.22 0.35
C ILE A 71 0.36 -17.14 0.99
N THR A 72 0.37 -17.23 2.31
CA THR A 72 -0.56 -18.09 3.05
C THR A 72 -2.00 -17.65 2.82
N PHE A 73 -2.26 -16.34 2.93
CA PHE A 73 -3.59 -15.78 2.71
C PHE A 73 -4.06 -15.97 1.25
N ALA A 74 -3.18 -15.81 0.27
CA ALA A 74 -3.50 -16.07 -1.13
C ALA A 74 -3.89 -17.55 -1.34
N GLN A 75 -3.12 -18.49 -0.77
CA GLN A 75 -3.43 -19.92 -0.85
C GLN A 75 -4.77 -20.27 -0.21
N GLU A 76 -5.07 -19.74 0.98
CA GLU A 76 -6.35 -19.94 1.67
C GLU A 76 -7.55 -19.45 0.84
N ASN A 77 -7.37 -18.38 0.06
CA ASN A 77 -8.38 -17.80 -0.82
C ASN A 77 -8.34 -18.38 -2.25
N ASN A 78 -7.49 -19.37 -2.52
CA ASN A 78 -7.26 -19.94 -3.86
C ASN A 78 -6.88 -18.88 -4.91
N ALA A 79 -6.21 -17.81 -4.47
CA ALA A 79 -5.73 -16.74 -5.33
C ALA A 79 -4.43 -17.14 -6.04
N ASP A 80 -4.21 -16.54 -7.21
CA ASP A 80 -2.99 -16.62 -8.03
C ASP A 80 -2.38 -15.24 -8.30
N LYS A 81 -3.09 -14.16 -7.93
CA LYS A 81 -2.69 -12.77 -8.10
C LYS A 81 -2.74 -12.00 -6.78
N ILE A 82 -1.73 -11.16 -6.55
CA ILE A 82 -1.70 -10.20 -5.44
C ILE A 82 -1.86 -8.81 -6.05
N VAL A 83 -2.83 -8.06 -5.53
CA VAL A 83 -3.08 -6.67 -5.90
C VAL A 83 -2.65 -5.77 -4.75
N THR A 84 -1.96 -4.68 -5.05
CA THR A 84 -1.59 -3.68 -4.03
C THR A 84 -1.51 -2.29 -4.64
N VAL A 85 -1.10 -1.31 -3.84
CA VAL A 85 -0.93 0.08 -4.27
C VAL A 85 0.55 0.45 -4.16
N ASN A 86 1.03 1.31 -5.06
CA ASN A 86 2.42 1.73 -5.08
C ASN A 86 2.79 2.46 -3.78
N SER A 87 4.05 2.31 -3.38
CA SER A 87 4.62 3.06 -2.25
C SER A 87 6.09 3.39 -2.51
N PRO A 88 6.56 4.57 -2.08
CA PRO A 88 7.97 4.94 -2.18
C PRO A 88 8.86 4.25 -1.13
N SER A 89 8.31 3.40 -0.27
CA SER A 89 9.05 2.72 0.78
C SER A 89 10.03 1.67 0.21
N PRO A 90 11.32 1.69 0.57
CA PRO A 90 12.26 0.65 0.16
C PRO A 90 11.84 -0.77 0.61
N ARG A 91 11.15 -0.85 1.77
CA ARG A 91 10.61 -2.11 2.29
C ARG A 91 9.50 -2.66 1.39
N PHE A 92 8.70 -1.79 0.78
CA PHE A 92 7.68 -2.19 -0.19
C PHE A 92 8.32 -2.81 -1.43
N GLU A 93 9.32 -2.14 -2.03
CA GLU A 93 10.06 -2.67 -3.17
C GLU A 93 10.71 -4.03 -2.87
N GLU A 94 11.27 -4.20 -1.67
CA GLU A 94 11.84 -5.47 -1.21
C GLU A 94 10.79 -6.60 -1.14
N ILE A 95 9.58 -6.31 -0.63
CA ILE A 95 8.48 -7.28 -0.53
C ILE A 95 7.96 -7.63 -1.93
N CYS A 96 7.70 -6.64 -2.78
CA CYS A 96 7.26 -6.85 -4.16
C CYS A 96 8.25 -7.73 -4.94
N GLY A 97 9.55 -7.40 -4.88
CA GLY A 97 10.59 -8.19 -5.54
C GLY A 97 10.74 -9.63 -5.02
N GLN A 98 10.25 -9.94 -3.82
CA GLN A 98 10.16 -11.31 -3.32
C GLN A 98 8.91 -12.04 -3.85
N LEU A 99 7.76 -11.35 -3.91
CA LEU A 99 6.49 -11.92 -4.38
C LEU A 99 6.51 -12.22 -5.89
N GLU A 100 7.02 -11.30 -6.71
CA GLU A 100 7.06 -11.41 -8.18
C GLU A 100 7.83 -12.64 -8.69
N LYS A 101 8.64 -13.28 -7.85
CA LYS A 101 9.35 -14.53 -8.20
C LYS A 101 8.39 -15.70 -8.46
N SER A 102 7.21 -15.69 -7.83
CA SER A 102 6.29 -16.82 -7.81
C SER A 102 4.81 -16.44 -7.95
N TRP A 103 4.48 -15.15 -7.88
CA TRP A 103 3.11 -14.64 -7.87
C TRP A 103 2.92 -13.53 -8.91
N GLU A 104 1.75 -13.48 -9.54
CA GLU A 104 1.36 -12.33 -10.34
C GLU A 104 1.11 -11.14 -9.40
N LEU A 105 1.76 -10.01 -9.67
CA LEU A 105 1.61 -8.79 -8.88
C LEU A 105 1.02 -7.68 -9.77
N GLU A 106 -0.05 -7.06 -9.31
CA GLU A 106 -0.61 -5.84 -9.89
C GLU A 106 -0.51 -4.70 -8.88
N VAL A 107 0.12 -3.61 -9.30
CA VAL A 107 0.36 -2.45 -8.46
C VAL A 107 -0.38 -1.25 -9.04
N PHE A 108 -1.35 -0.73 -8.29
CA PHE A 108 -2.06 0.49 -8.64
C PHE A 108 -1.25 1.72 -8.26
N GLU A 109 -1.24 2.72 -9.13
CA GLU A 109 -0.71 4.03 -8.77
C GLU A 109 -1.73 4.81 -7.93
N VAL A 110 -1.22 5.65 -7.02
CA VAL A 110 -2.05 6.61 -6.27
C VAL A 110 -2.23 7.85 -7.14
N GLU A 111 -3.44 8.42 -7.12
CA GLU A 111 -3.70 9.71 -7.78
C GLU A 111 -2.72 10.78 -7.24
N PRO A 112 -1.87 11.36 -8.10
CA PRO A 112 -0.94 12.39 -7.66
C PRO A 112 -1.69 13.67 -7.31
N PHE A 113 -1.08 14.52 -6.48
CA PHE A 113 -1.68 15.82 -6.12
C PHE A 113 -1.96 16.70 -7.35
N PHE A 114 -1.15 16.59 -8.40
CA PHE A 114 -1.36 17.16 -9.72
C PHE A 114 -0.55 16.37 -10.74
N ASP A 115 -1.02 16.34 -11.98
CA ASP A 115 -0.30 15.72 -13.08
C ASP A 115 0.69 16.70 -13.71
N TYR A 116 1.96 16.31 -13.77
CA TYR A 116 3.04 17.10 -14.36
C TYR A 116 4.26 16.24 -14.68
N ASP A 117 4.64 16.23 -15.96
CA ASP A 117 5.75 15.44 -16.51
C ASP A 117 7.03 16.25 -16.75
N GLY A 118 7.00 17.57 -16.50
CA GLY A 118 8.12 18.47 -16.66
C GLY A 118 9.13 18.45 -15.52
N PHE A 119 10.21 19.22 -15.66
CA PHE A 119 11.18 19.40 -14.59
C PHE A 119 10.61 20.22 -13.42
N ILE A 120 10.81 19.74 -12.19
CA ILE A 120 10.60 20.50 -10.96
C ILE A 120 11.88 20.46 -10.12
N ASP A 121 12.34 21.63 -9.68
CA ASP A 121 13.38 21.71 -8.68
C ASP A 121 12.83 21.43 -7.27
N LEU A 122 12.99 20.19 -6.82
CA LEU A 122 12.50 19.70 -5.53
C LEU A 122 13.41 20.09 -4.32
N LYS A 123 14.48 20.88 -4.52
CA LYS A 123 15.35 21.30 -3.40
C LYS A 123 14.68 22.26 -2.42
N ARG A 124 13.59 22.94 -2.83
CA ARG A 124 12.83 23.87 -1.98
C ARG A 124 11.34 23.76 -2.29
N PHE A 125 10.53 23.64 -1.24
CA PHE A 125 9.08 23.60 -1.37
C PHE A 125 8.51 24.77 -2.20
N SER A 126 9.00 25.99 -2.01
CA SER A 126 8.52 27.16 -2.76
C SER A 126 8.80 27.10 -4.27
N ARG A 127 9.78 26.32 -4.73
CA ARG A 127 10.06 26.11 -6.16
C ARG A 127 9.12 25.07 -6.76
N TYR A 128 8.86 23.99 -6.01
CA TYR A 128 7.81 23.03 -6.33
C TYR A 128 6.44 23.72 -6.41
N TRP A 129 6.09 24.50 -5.38
CA TRP A 129 4.78 25.15 -5.29
C TRP A 129 4.53 26.14 -6.43
N LYS A 130 5.54 26.90 -6.86
CA LYS A 130 5.43 27.80 -8.03
C LYS A 130 5.07 27.12 -9.35
N VAL A 131 5.32 25.81 -9.45
CA VAL A 131 4.89 25.00 -10.58
C VAL A 131 3.49 24.46 -10.29
N ALA A 132 3.33 23.75 -9.17
CA ALA A 132 2.09 23.08 -8.78
C ALA A 132 0.89 24.04 -8.75
N GLU A 133 1.04 25.24 -8.16
CA GLU A 133 -0.05 26.23 -7.98
C GLU A 133 -0.73 26.66 -9.28
N LYS A 134 -0.09 26.45 -10.43
CA LYS A 134 -0.66 26.74 -11.76
C LYS A 134 -1.61 25.68 -12.28
N TYR A 135 -1.67 24.52 -11.63
CA TYR A 135 -2.41 23.33 -12.06
C TYR A 135 -3.42 22.84 -11.01
N VAL A 136 -3.30 23.26 -9.74
CA VAL A 136 -4.14 22.76 -8.63
C VAL A 136 -5.31 23.65 -8.26
N PHE A 137 -5.42 24.85 -8.84
CA PHE A 137 -6.55 25.74 -8.63
C PHE A 137 -7.10 26.17 -9.98
N ASP A 138 -8.27 25.65 -10.33
CA ASP A 138 -9.17 26.22 -11.34
C ASP A 138 -10.06 27.31 -10.71
#